data_AF-A0A960TRI0-F1
#
_entry.id   AF-A0A960TRI0-F1
#
_cell.length_a   1.000
_cell.length_b   1.000
_cell.length_c   1.000
_cell.angle_alpha   90.00
_cell.angle_beta   90.00
_cell.angle_gamma   90.00
#
_symmetry.space_group_name_H-M   'P 1'
#
loop_
_entity.id
_entity.type
_entity.pdbx_description
1 polymer ?
#
loop_
_entity_poly.entity_id
_entity_poly.type
_entity_poly.pdbx_seq_one_letter_code
_entity_poly.pdbx_strand_id
1 'polypeptide(L)'
;MTIRAALTAALLTLLLAAAASAAPLRLGPPPGADKSLTTPALLDSLQRTAFLFFWNEANPVNGLIRDRSQFASACSIASQGFGITAICSAIDHGWVSREEGRARIRLGLETLWNGAQGPQSLGVNGYNGLFYHFLDLNTGVRTWNCEL
;
A
#
# COMPACT_ATOMS: atom_id res chain seq x y z
N MET A 1 -25.30 51.55 -53.77
CA MET A 1 -25.99 50.88 -52.65
C MET A 1 -25.33 49.53 -52.42
N THR A 2 -24.50 49.45 -51.38
CA THR A 2 -23.40 48.50 -51.24
C THR A 2 -23.82 47.26 -50.45
N ILE A 3 -23.90 46.14 -51.15
CA ILE A 3 -24.25 44.77 -50.68
C ILE A 3 -23.35 44.28 -49.51
N ARG A 4 -22.24 44.96 -49.22
CA ARG A 4 -21.31 44.61 -48.14
C ARG A 4 -21.79 44.92 -46.72
N ALA A 5 -22.77 45.82 -46.55
CA ALA A 5 -23.27 46.20 -45.21
C ALA A 5 -24.37 45.27 -44.67
N ALA A 6 -25.07 44.52 -45.53
CA ALA A 6 -26.16 43.64 -45.12
C ALA A 6 -25.69 42.27 -44.59
N LEU A 7 -24.50 41.81 -45.01
CA LEU A 7 -23.96 40.49 -44.64
C LEU A 7 -23.30 40.48 -43.25
N THR A 8 -22.80 41.61 -42.76
CA THR A 8 -22.16 41.71 -41.43
C THR A 8 -23.16 41.82 -40.28
N ALA A 9 -24.35 42.38 -40.52
CA ALA A 9 -25.40 42.49 -39.50
C ALA A 9 -26.15 41.16 -39.26
N ALA A 10 -26.33 40.34 -40.30
CA ALA A 10 -27.02 39.05 -40.19
C ALA A 10 -26.16 37.95 -39.55
N LEU A 11 -24.83 38.04 -39.65
CA LEU A 11 -23.92 37.07 -39.03
C LEU A 11 -23.75 37.33 -37.51
N LEU A 12 -23.91 38.58 -37.06
CA LEU A 12 -23.73 38.94 -35.65
C LEU A 12 -24.99 38.67 -34.80
N THR A 13 -26.19 38.65 -35.39
CA THR A 13 -27.43 38.25 -34.69
C THR A 13 -27.59 36.73 -34.56
N LEU A 14 -26.98 35.93 -35.44
CA LEU A 14 -27.00 34.47 -35.30
C LEU A 14 -26.03 33.95 -34.21
N LEU A 15 -25.02 34.74 -33.84
CA LEU A 15 -24.04 34.39 -32.80
C LEU A 15 -24.49 34.75 -31.38
N LEU A 16 -25.52 35.58 -31.19
CA LEU A 16 -26.00 35.98 -29.86
C LEU A 16 -27.21 35.17 -29.36
N ALA A 17 -27.86 34.37 -30.21
CA ALA A 17 -29.02 33.56 -29.83
C ALA A 17 -28.66 32.17 -29.23
N ALA A 18 -27.37 31.84 -29.10
CA ALA A 18 -26.92 30.55 -28.53
C ALA A 18 -26.61 30.62 -27.02
N ALA A 19 -26.83 31.77 -26.38
CA ALA A 19 -26.45 31.99 -24.98
C ALA A 19 -27.68 32.23 -24.07
N ALA A 20 -28.73 31.42 -24.18
CA ALA A 20 -29.86 31.49 -23.25
C ALA A 20 -30.71 30.21 -23.21
N SER A 21 -30.13 29.09 -22.81
CA SER A 21 -30.80 28.04 -22.01
C SER A 21 -29.82 26.89 -21.76
N ALA A 22 -28.77 27.16 -21.00
CA ALA A 22 -28.13 26.10 -20.25
C ALA A 22 -28.86 26.07 -18.90
N ALA A 23 -29.96 25.31 -18.84
CA ALA A 23 -30.41 24.82 -17.54
C ALA A 23 -29.18 24.24 -16.84
N PRO A 24 -28.91 24.56 -15.56
CA PRO A 24 -27.78 23.97 -14.88
C PRO A 24 -27.95 22.47 -15.03
N LEU A 25 -26.97 21.82 -15.68
CA LEU A 25 -26.87 20.38 -15.67
C LEU A 25 -26.72 20.03 -14.19
N ARG A 26 -27.85 19.73 -13.54
CA ARG A 26 -27.83 18.99 -12.28
C ARG A 26 -27.26 17.65 -12.69
N LEU A 27 -25.93 17.54 -12.59
CA LEU A 27 -25.24 16.28 -12.66
C LEU A 27 -25.87 15.47 -11.54
N GLY A 28 -26.84 14.61 -11.89
CA GLY A 28 -27.30 13.59 -10.99
C GLY A 28 -26.08 12.80 -10.51
N PRO A 29 -26.16 12.12 -9.36
CA PRO A 29 -25.11 11.20 -8.98
C PRO A 29 -24.75 10.33 -10.20
N PRO A 30 -23.46 10.13 -10.51
CA PRO A 30 -23.08 9.32 -11.65
C PRO A 30 -23.79 7.96 -11.56
N PRO A 31 -24.25 7.38 -12.69
CA PRO A 31 -24.87 6.06 -12.68
C PRO A 31 -23.93 5.06 -11.97
N GLY A 32 -24.33 4.58 -10.78
CA GLY A 32 -23.48 3.75 -9.92
C GLY A 32 -22.98 4.40 -8.62
N ALA A 33 -23.38 5.64 -8.29
CA ALA A 33 -23.10 6.26 -6.99
C ALA A 33 -23.65 5.48 -5.78
N ASP A 34 -24.54 4.51 -6.02
CA ASP A 34 -25.13 3.58 -5.05
C ASP A 34 -24.31 2.28 -4.87
N LYS A 35 -23.05 2.26 -5.32
CA LYS A 35 -22.12 1.14 -5.10
C LYS A 35 -21.00 1.47 -4.11
N SER A 36 -21.18 2.46 -3.24
CA SER A 36 -20.22 2.71 -2.16
C SER A 36 -20.34 1.64 -1.08
N LEU A 37 -19.23 1.06 -0.65
CA LEU A 37 -19.19 0.23 0.55
C LEU A 37 -19.71 1.03 1.75
N THR A 38 -20.38 0.34 2.68
CA THR A 38 -20.63 0.91 4.01
C THR A 38 -19.28 1.21 4.68
N THR A 39 -19.23 2.19 5.58
CA THR A 39 -17.98 2.50 6.31
C THR A 39 -17.35 1.26 6.97
N PRO A 40 -18.10 0.37 7.65
CA PRO A 40 -17.53 -0.88 8.18
C PRO A 40 -16.94 -1.78 7.09
N ALA A 41 -17.65 -1.97 5.97
CA ALA A 41 -17.16 -2.80 4.87
C ALA A 41 -15.92 -2.19 4.17
N LEU A 42 -15.85 -0.86 4.08
CA LEU A 42 -14.67 -0.16 3.59
C LEU A 42 -13.48 -0.34 4.53
N LEU A 43 -13.68 -0.20 5.85
CA LEU A 43 -12.61 -0.37 6.83
C LEU A 43 -12.09 -1.81 6.86
N ASP A 44 -12.97 -2.81 6.85
CA ASP A 44 -12.58 -4.22 6.77
C ASP A 44 -11.75 -4.51 5.51
N SER A 45 -12.22 -4.00 4.35
CA SER A 45 -11.49 -4.13 3.08
C SER A 45 -10.10 -3.48 3.14
N LEU A 46 -9.99 -2.26 3.67
CA LEU A 46 -8.71 -1.55 3.80
C LEU A 46 -7.75 -2.29 4.74
N GLN A 47 -8.23 -2.74 5.89
CA GLN A 47 -7.42 -3.48 6.85
C GLN A 47 -6.95 -4.82 6.26
N ARG A 48 -7.84 -5.55 5.58
CA ARG A 48 -7.50 -6.81 4.92
C ARG A 48 -6.47 -6.61 3.83
N THR A 49 -6.63 -5.59 2.98
CA THR A 49 -5.65 -5.25 1.94
C THR A 49 -4.30 -4.83 2.53
N ALA A 50 -4.28 -4.06 3.62
CA ALA A 50 -3.05 -3.72 4.32
C ALA A 50 -2.36 -4.95 4.93
N PHE A 51 -3.13 -5.86 5.54
CA PHE A 51 -2.61 -7.13 6.03
C PHE A 51 -1.98 -7.98 4.90
N LEU A 52 -2.60 -8.01 3.72
CA LEU A 52 -2.11 -8.81 2.60
C LEU A 52 -0.70 -8.42 2.15
N PHE A 53 -0.27 -7.18 2.37
CA PHE A 53 1.13 -6.82 2.19
C PHE A 53 2.05 -7.70 3.06
N PHE A 54 1.83 -7.73 4.38
CA PHE A 54 2.66 -8.52 5.30
C PHE A 54 2.54 -10.03 5.05
N TRP A 55 1.38 -10.48 4.57
CA TRP A 55 1.16 -11.89 4.25
C TRP A 55 1.88 -12.34 2.98
N ASN A 56 1.81 -11.53 1.92
CA ASN A 56 2.31 -11.90 0.59
C ASN A 56 3.78 -11.50 0.36
N GLU A 57 4.24 -10.43 1.01
CA GLU A 57 5.61 -9.91 0.87
C GLU A 57 6.59 -10.52 1.89
N ALA A 58 6.12 -11.49 2.67
CA ALA A 58 6.98 -12.32 3.52
C ALA A 58 7.68 -13.40 2.70
N ASN A 59 8.97 -13.59 2.91
CA ASN A 59 9.71 -14.71 2.36
C ASN A 59 9.20 -16.02 3.00
N PRO A 60 8.67 -16.97 2.23
CA PRO A 60 8.08 -18.20 2.78
C PRO A 60 9.10 -19.14 3.42
N VAL A 61 10.40 -18.97 3.13
CA VAL A 61 11.47 -19.84 3.64
C VAL A 61 11.94 -19.42 5.02
N ASN A 62 12.04 -18.10 5.28
CA ASN A 62 12.64 -17.57 6.51
C ASN A 62 11.72 -16.58 7.26
N GLY A 63 10.54 -16.27 6.73
CA GLY A 63 9.55 -15.41 7.38
C GLY A 63 9.88 -13.92 7.41
N LEU A 64 11.00 -13.49 6.83
CA LEU A 64 11.39 -12.08 6.76
C LEU A 64 10.45 -11.30 5.83
N ILE A 65 10.06 -10.09 6.22
CA ILE A 65 9.08 -9.28 5.49
C ILE A 65 9.77 -8.11 4.79
N ARG A 66 9.50 -7.94 3.49
CA ARG A 66 10.00 -6.80 2.72
C ARG A 66 9.64 -5.47 3.35
N ASP A 67 10.52 -4.50 3.22
CA ASP A 67 10.28 -3.09 3.54
C ASP A 67 9.19 -2.46 2.65
N ARG A 68 9.17 -2.83 1.37
CA ARG A 68 8.21 -2.32 0.38
C ARG A 68 7.86 -3.38 -0.67
N SER A 69 6.78 -3.19 -1.42
CA SER A 69 6.25 -4.16 -2.41
C SER A 69 7.10 -4.30 -3.68
N GLN A 70 8.30 -3.72 -3.71
CA GLN A 70 9.23 -3.91 -4.81
C GLN A 70 9.90 -5.28 -4.71
N PHE A 71 9.95 -6.01 -5.82
CA PHE A 71 10.44 -7.40 -5.86
C PHE A 71 11.81 -7.63 -5.19
N ALA A 72 12.76 -6.70 -5.37
CA ALA A 72 14.12 -6.78 -4.82
C ALA A 72 14.29 -6.01 -3.51
N SER A 73 13.21 -5.72 -2.78
CA SER A 73 13.28 -5.03 -1.49
C SER A 73 13.99 -5.89 -0.44
N ALA A 74 14.86 -5.24 0.35
CA ALA A 74 15.35 -5.77 1.61
C ALA A 74 14.20 -5.99 2.61
N CYS A 75 14.47 -6.74 3.67
CA CYS A 75 13.65 -6.75 4.87
C CYS A 75 13.98 -5.52 5.72
N SER A 76 12.97 -4.87 6.29
CA SER A 76 13.15 -3.87 7.36
C SER A 76 12.66 -4.44 8.68
N ILE A 77 13.40 -4.22 9.76
CA ILE A 77 12.97 -4.64 11.11
C ILE A 77 11.66 -3.95 11.54
N ALA A 78 11.41 -2.73 11.06
CA ALA A 78 10.14 -2.06 11.28
C ALA A 78 8.98 -2.80 10.58
N SER A 79 9.17 -3.18 9.31
CA SER A 79 8.19 -3.98 8.55
C SER A 79 7.93 -5.32 9.23
N GLN A 80 8.99 -5.97 9.74
CA GLN A 80 8.86 -7.21 10.50
C GLN A 80 7.99 -7.05 11.75
N GLY A 81 8.21 -6.00 12.53
CA GLY A 81 7.43 -5.71 13.74
C GLY A 81 5.95 -5.39 13.44
N PHE A 82 5.70 -4.57 12.41
CA PHE A 82 4.34 -4.27 11.97
C PHE A 82 3.63 -5.51 11.43
N GLY A 83 4.33 -6.38 10.70
CA GLY A 83 3.78 -7.63 10.18
C GLY A 83 3.35 -8.59 11.27
N ILE A 84 4.11 -8.71 12.36
CA ILE A 84 3.69 -9.52 13.53
C ILE A 84 2.35 -9.01 14.08
N THR A 85 2.22 -7.68 14.23
CA THR A 85 0.99 -7.06 14.72
C THR A 85 -0.18 -7.26 13.76
N ALA A 86 0.06 -7.07 12.46
CA ALA A 86 -0.95 -7.25 11.42
C ALA A 86 -1.44 -8.70 11.32
N ILE A 87 -0.55 -9.68 11.51
CA ILE A 87 -0.93 -11.10 11.56
C ILE A 87 -1.81 -11.39 12.77
N CYS A 88 -1.52 -10.82 13.95
CA CYS A 88 -2.40 -10.94 15.12
C CYS A 88 -3.80 -10.38 14.83
N SER A 89 -3.89 -9.19 14.24
CA SER A 89 -5.19 -8.63 13.84
C SER A 89 -5.91 -9.52 12.82
N ALA A 90 -5.20 -10.09 11.85
CA ALA A 90 -5.80 -10.99 10.86
C ALA A 90 -6.35 -12.28 11.47
N ILE A 91 -5.73 -12.79 12.54
CA ILE A 91 -6.25 -13.93 13.32
C ILE A 91 -7.57 -13.51 14.00
N ASP A 92 -7.61 -12.34 14.64
CA ASP A 92 -8.80 -11.85 15.35
C ASP A 92 -9.98 -11.59 14.40
N HIS A 93 -9.70 -11.14 13.18
CA HIS A 93 -10.69 -11.00 12.11
C HIS A 93 -11.08 -12.33 11.44
N GLY A 94 -10.37 -13.43 11.72
CA GLY A 94 -10.60 -14.74 11.10
C GLY A 94 -10.18 -14.83 9.63
N TRP A 95 -9.33 -13.93 9.13
CA TRP A 95 -8.81 -13.98 7.75
C TRP A 95 -7.77 -15.09 7.55
N VAL A 96 -7.08 -15.47 8.63
CA VAL A 96 -6.15 -16.61 8.70
C VAL A 96 -6.40 -17.37 10.00
N SER A 97 -6.07 -18.66 10.03
CA SER A 97 -6.15 -19.42 11.29
C SER A 97 -5.06 -19.00 12.27
N ARG A 98 -5.31 -19.26 13.56
CA ARG A 98 -4.32 -19.02 14.63
C ARG A 98 -3.06 -19.84 14.40
N GLU A 99 -3.21 -21.07 13.92
CA GLU A 99 -2.12 -21.99 13.63
C GLU A 99 -1.22 -21.45 12.52
N GLU A 100 -1.80 -21.00 11.40
CA GLU A 100 -1.06 -20.43 10.27
C GLU A 100 -0.36 -19.12 10.67
N GLY A 101 -1.06 -18.22 11.35
CA GLY A 101 -0.49 -16.97 11.81
C GLY A 101 0.66 -17.18 12.80
N ARG A 102 0.50 -18.10 13.76
CA ARG A 102 1.58 -18.48 14.71
C ARG A 102 2.78 -19.06 13.97
N ALA A 103 2.56 -19.95 13.01
CA ALA A 103 3.64 -20.55 12.23
C ALA A 103 4.43 -19.48 11.48
N ARG A 104 3.73 -18.50 10.87
CA ARG A 104 4.38 -17.40 10.14
C ARG A 104 5.21 -16.50 11.05
N ILE A 105 4.65 -16.08 12.19
CA ILE A 105 5.35 -15.24 13.17
C ILE A 105 6.58 -15.97 13.71
N ARG A 106 6.41 -17.24 14.10
CA ARG A 106 7.49 -18.05 14.66
C ARG A 106 8.67 -18.15 13.69
N LEU A 107 8.40 -18.40 12.41
CA LEU A 107 9.46 -18.54 11.40
C LEU A 107 10.34 -17.28 11.29
N GLY A 108 9.72 -16.10 11.23
CA GLY A 108 10.47 -14.83 11.20
C GLY A 108 11.27 -14.58 12.47
N LEU A 109 10.68 -14.85 13.64
CA LEU A 109 11.37 -14.71 14.93
C LEU A 109 12.54 -15.69 15.07
N GLU A 110 12.41 -16.93 14.60
CA GLU A 110 13.49 -17.92 14.60
C GLU A 110 14.65 -17.48 13.70
N THR A 111 14.36 -16.90 12.53
CA THR A 111 15.40 -16.34 11.65
C THR A 111 16.16 -15.20 12.33
N LEU A 112 15.46 -14.28 12.99
CA LEU A 112 16.11 -13.19 13.73
C LEU A 112 16.92 -13.71 14.92
N TRP A 113 16.34 -14.62 15.70
CA TRP A 113 16.96 -15.17 16.91
C TRP A 113 18.24 -15.95 16.62
N ASN A 114 18.26 -16.74 15.54
CA ASN A 114 19.40 -17.59 15.20
C ASN A 114 20.48 -16.88 14.38
N GLY A 115 20.23 -15.64 13.93
CA GLY A 115 21.22 -14.88 13.17
C GLY A 115 22.38 -14.42 14.04
N ALA A 116 23.57 -14.35 13.43
CA ALA A 116 24.78 -13.93 14.12
C ALA A 116 24.68 -12.45 14.54
N GLN A 117 25.13 -12.13 15.76
CA GLN A 117 25.25 -10.76 16.24
C GLN A 117 26.71 -10.41 16.55
N GLY A 118 27.06 -9.14 16.38
CA GLY A 118 28.40 -8.64 16.71
C GLY A 118 28.73 -7.28 16.11
N PRO A 119 29.93 -6.74 16.41
CA PRO A 119 30.36 -5.42 15.96
C PRO A 119 30.79 -5.39 14.47
N GLN A 120 30.75 -6.52 13.78
CA GLN A 120 31.14 -6.64 12.38
C GLN A 120 30.19 -5.83 11.48
N SER A 121 30.73 -5.25 10.41
CA SER A 121 29.93 -4.48 9.45
C SER A 121 29.09 -5.35 8.53
N LEU A 122 29.40 -6.65 8.39
CA LEU A 122 28.76 -7.61 7.50
C LEU A 122 28.62 -8.97 8.20
N GLY A 123 27.71 -9.81 7.70
CA GLY A 123 27.53 -11.19 8.17
C GLY A 123 26.82 -11.31 9.53
N VAL A 124 26.32 -10.20 10.07
CA VAL A 124 25.55 -10.13 11.32
C VAL A 124 24.19 -9.50 11.05
N ASN A 125 23.18 -9.84 11.84
CA ASN A 125 21.85 -9.25 11.77
C ASN A 125 21.56 -8.25 12.91
N GLY A 126 22.46 -8.17 13.89
CA GLY A 126 22.27 -7.32 15.06
C GLY A 126 23.51 -7.17 15.92
N TYR A 127 23.38 -6.38 16.98
CA TYR A 127 24.42 -6.15 17.96
C TYR A 127 23.78 -5.82 19.32
N ASN A 128 24.23 -6.50 20.38
CA ASN A 128 23.73 -6.32 21.75
C ASN A 128 22.20 -6.42 21.89
N GLY A 129 21.56 -7.31 21.13
CA GLY A 129 20.11 -7.54 21.17
C GLY A 129 19.29 -6.59 20.32
N LEU A 130 19.89 -5.59 19.68
CA LEU A 130 19.26 -4.77 18.65
C LEU A 130 19.50 -5.38 17.27
N PHE A 131 18.58 -5.16 16.33
CA PHE A 131 18.67 -5.65 14.95
C PHE A 131 18.88 -4.48 14.00
N TYR A 132 19.79 -4.63 13.03
CA TYR A 132 20.03 -3.60 12.02
C TYR A 132 18.77 -3.29 11.22
N HIS A 133 18.56 -2.02 10.87
CA HIS A 133 17.35 -1.55 10.18
C HIS A 133 17.03 -2.41 8.96
N PHE A 134 18.01 -2.62 8.07
CA PHE A 134 17.81 -3.40 6.85
C PHE A 134 18.60 -4.70 6.86
N LEU A 135 17.91 -5.80 6.58
CA LEU A 135 18.46 -7.12 6.37
C LEU A 135 18.22 -7.55 4.91
N ASP A 136 19.19 -8.21 4.30
CA ASP A 136 18.94 -8.90 3.04
C ASP A 136 17.83 -9.96 3.24
N LEU A 137 16.84 -9.94 2.37
CA LEU A 137 15.61 -10.72 2.53
C LEU A 137 15.87 -12.24 2.54
N ASN A 138 16.92 -12.70 1.86
CA ASN A 138 17.20 -14.13 1.70
C ASN A 138 18.13 -14.64 2.79
N THR A 139 19.17 -13.88 3.10
CA THR A 139 20.24 -14.28 4.01
C THR A 139 19.99 -13.84 5.46
N GLY A 140 19.16 -12.82 5.68
CA GLY A 140 18.84 -12.31 7.01
C GLY A 140 19.99 -11.58 7.69
N VAL A 141 21.06 -11.23 6.98
CA VAL A 141 22.17 -10.40 7.49
C VAL A 141 22.00 -8.95 7.07
N ARG A 142 22.67 -8.04 7.78
CA ARG A 142 22.68 -6.61 7.47
C ARG A 142 22.97 -6.36 5.99
N THR A 143 22.14 -5.52 5.39
CA THR A 143 22.39 -4.97 4.05
C THR A 143 22.54 -3.46 4.12
N TRP A 144 23.37 -2.92 3.22
CA TRP A 144 23.74 -1.50 3.16
C TRP A 144 24.41 -0.95 4.43
N ASN A 145 24.82 0.31 4.37
CA ASN A 145 25.29 1.03 5.55
C ASN A 145 24.11 1.65 6.29
N CYS A 146 23.32 0.79 6.95
CA CYS A 146 22.16 1.20 7.74
C CYS A 146 22.44 1.22 9.25
N GLU A 147 21.63 1.96 9.98
CA GLU A 147 21.64 2.07 11.43
C GLU A 147 21.30 0.73 12.12
N LEU A 148 21.79 0.61 13.36
CA LEU A 148 21.41 -0.42 14.32
C LEU A 148 20.13 0.00 15.05
#